data_AF-A0A126ZW49-F1
#
_entry.id   AF-A0A126ZW49-F1
#
_cell.length_a   1.000
_cell.length_b   1.000
_cell.length_c   1.000
_cell.angle_alpha   90.00
_cell.angle_beta   90.00
_cell.angle_gamma   90.00
#
_symmetry.space_group_name_H-M   'P 1'
#
loop_
_entity.id
_entity.type
_entity.pdbx_description
1 polymer ?
#
loop_
_entity_poly.entity_id
_entity_poly.type
_entity_poly.pdbx_seq_one_letter_code
_entity_poly.pdbx_strand_id
1 'polypeptide(L)'
;MSIAPIGPVSPLQGVQGLDGVTGSTGVTGTAGGTTAGGGFAASLAGAVDNLQQLQSTSNQLSVQAVTGNLDDIHNATIAATRAQVTLELAATVRNKGVDAFNEIMRMQG
;
A
#
# COMPACT_ATOMS: atom_id res chain seq x y z
N MET A 1 30.95 27.04 -21.57
CA MET A 1 30.47 25.94 -20.71
C MET A 1 30.11 24.77 -21.62
N SER A 2 30.92 23.72 -21.65
CA SER A 2 30.66 22.53 -22.47
C SER A 2 29.90 21.53 -21.61
N ILE A 3 28.72 21.08 -22.07
CA ILE A 3 27.99 19.99 -21.44
C ILE A 3 28.23 18.73 -22.26
N ALA A 4 28.65 17.65 -21.60
CA ALA A 4 28.90 16.37 -22.26
C ALA A 4 27.57 15.74 -22.73
N PRO A 5 27.53 15.09 -23.90
CA PRO A 5 26.32 14.43 -24.38
C PRO A 5 26.06 13.13 -23.61
N ILE A 6 24.80 12.90 -23.24
CA ILE A 6 24.33 11.66 -22.63
C ILE A 6 24.26 10.54 -23.67
N GLY A 7 24.84 9.37 -23.35
CA GLY A 7 24.78 8.19 -24.21
C GLY A 7 23.37 7.56 -24.22
N PRO A 8 23.03 6.78 -25.26
CA PRO A 8 21.71 6.16 -25.37
C PRO A 8 21.55 5.02 -24.34
N VAL A 9 20.40 5.01 -23.66
CA VAL A 9 20.03 3.93 -22.73
C VAL A 9 19.42 2.76 -23.51
N SER A 10 19.96 1.56 -23.31
CA SER A 10 19.38 0.34 -23.88
C SER A 10 18.09 -0.04 -23.15
N PRO A 11 17.00 -0.38 -23.85
CA PRO A 11 15.80 -0.88 -23.21
C PRO A 11 16.02 -2.29 -22.67
N LEU A 12 15.63 -2.52 -21.42
CA LEU A 12 15.52 -3.85 -20.84
C LEU A 12 14.44 -4.63 -21.62
N GLN A 13 14.85 -5.69 -22.29
CA GLN A 13 13.94 -6.61 -22.99
C GLN A 13 13.10 -7.36 -21.94
N GLY A 14 11.78 -7.22 -22.06
CA GLY A 14 10.82 -7.81 -21.14
C GLY A 14 10.81 -9.34 -21.20
N VAL A 15 10.61 -9.96 -20.03
CA VAL A 15 10.33 -11.40 -19.88
C VAL A 15 9.03 -11.76 -20.62
N GLN A 16 9.19 -12.25 -21.85
CA GLN A 16 8.16 -12.92 -22.62
C GLN A 16 7.98 -14.35 -22.08
N GLY A 17 6.74 -14.70 -21.74
CA GLY A 17 6.28 -16.08 -21.65
C GLY A 17 5.99 -16.56 -20.24
N LEU A 18 4.75 -16.35 -19.80
CA LEU A 18 3.96 -17.30 -19.01
C LEU A 18 2.47 -17.10 -19.35
N ASP A 19 2.18 -17.30 -20.64
CA ASP A 19 0.84 -17.49 -21.19
C ASP A 19 0.66 -19.01 -21.38
N GLY A 20 -0.27 -19.65 -20.65
CA GLY A 20 -0.89 -20.90 -21.12
C GLY A 20 -0.56 -22.26 -20.46
N VAL A 21 -0.82 -22.45 -19.16
CA VAL A 21 -1.24 -23.76 -18.58
C VAL A 21 -2.16 -23.41 -17.40
N THR A 22 -3.50 -23.40 -17.49
CA THR A 22 -4.48 -24.45 -17.87
C THR A 22 -4.43 -25.69 -16.98
N GLY A 23 -5.42 -25.83 -16.10
CA GLY A 23 -5.91 -27.15 -15.68
C GLY A 23 -5.70 -27.51 -14.21
N SER A 24 -6.77 -27.34 -13.43
CA SER A 24 -7.08 -28.07 -12.20
C SER A 24 -6.45 -29.46 -12.12
N THR A 25 -5.80 -29.81 -11.00
CA THR A 25 -6.02 -31.06 -10.22
C THR A 25 -5.18 -31.07 -8.94
N GLY A 26 -5.85 -31.23 -7.79
CA GLY A 26 -5.40 -32.17 -6.76
C GLY A 26 -4.33 -31.71 -5.76
N VAL A 27 -4.75 -31.68 -4.50
CA VAL A 27 -3.90 -31.61 -3.30
C VAL A 27 -2.90 -32.78 -3.27
N THR A 28 -1.63 -32.54 -2.91
CA THR A 28 -0.76 -33.50 -2.20
C THR A 28 0.33 -32.72 -1.48
N GLY A 29 0.52 -33.01 -0.19
CA GLY A 29 1.24 -32.17 0.77
C GLY A 29 2.76 -32.27 0.82
N THR A 30 3.31 -31.25 1.49
CA THR A 30 4.46 -31.18 2.41
C THR A 30 5.72 -32.02 2.16
N ALA A 31 6.83 -31.34 1.83
CA ALA A 31 8.09 -31.42 2.58
C ALA A 31 9.11 -30.39 2.04
N GLY A 32 9.60 -29.49 2.92
CA GLY A 32 10.68 -28.55 2.57
C GLY A 32 10.84 -27.41 3.57
N GLY A 33 11.11 -27.72 4.84
CA GLY A 33 11.45 -26.70 5.82
C GLY A 33 12.91 -26.26 5.71
N THR A 34 13.17 -25.03 5.24
CA THR A 34 14.32 -24.13 5.55
C THR A 34 14.16 -22.88 4.68
N THR A 35 13.73 -21.70 5.15
CA THR A 35 14.55 -20.72 5.91
C THR A 35 13.64 -19.52 6.21
N ALA A 36 13.14 -19.39 7.43
CA ALA A 36 12.24 -18.30 7.84
C ALA A 36 12.90 -16.91 7.92
N GLY A 37 14.20 -16.77 7.59
CA GLY A 37 14.92 -15.49 7.60
C GLY A 37 15.02 -14.77 6.24
N GLY A 38 14.86 -15.48 5.12
CA GLY A 38 15.06 -14.91 3.77
C GLY A 38 13.78 -14.31 3.15
N GLY A 39 12.63 -14.93 3.38
CA GLY A 39 11.35 -14.49 2.81
C GLY A 39 10.88 -13.14 3.35
N PHE A 40 11.06 -12.90 4.66
CA PHE A 40 10.73 -11.61 5.27
C PHE A 40 11.64 -10.49 4.74
N ALA A 41 12.96 -10.72 4.71
CA ALA A 41 13.91 -9.74 4.17
C ALA A 41 13.63 -9.41 2.69
N ALA A 42 13.27 -10.41 1.88
CA ALA A 42 12.87 -10.21 0.49
C ALA A 42 11.55 -9.43 0.36
N SER A 43 10.56 -9.74 1.21
CA SER A 43 9.29 -8.98 1.24
C SER A 43 9.48 -7.54 1.71
N LEU A 44 10.37 -7.31 2.67
CA LEU A 44 10.69 -5.98 3.19
C LEU A 44 11.48 -5.18 2.15
N ALA A 45 12.44 -5.79 1.47
CA ALA A 45 13.16 -5.16 0.36
C ALA A 45 12.19 -4.79 -0.77
N GLY A 46 11.28 -5.69 -1.15
CA GLY A 46 10.23 -5.41 -2.13
C GLY A 46 9.26 -4.31 -1.70
N ALA A 47 8.93 -4.22 -0.41
CA ALA A 47 8.10 -3.15 0.13
C ALA A 47 8.81 -1.80 0.11
N VAL A 48 10.12 -1.76 0.42
CA VAL A 48 10.93 -0.53 0.35
C VAL A 48 11.08 -0.04 -1.09
N ASP A 49 11.29 -0.95 -2.04
CA ASP A 49 11.37 -0.64 -3.46
C ASP A 49 10.03 -0.08 -3.99
N ASN A 50 8.92 -0.71 -3.59
CA ASN A 50 7.57 -0.23 -3.91
C ASN A 50 7.29 1.17 -3.33
N LEU A 51 7.76 1.44 -2.11
CA LEU A 51 7.63 2.75 -1.46
C LEU A 51 8.40 3.84 -2.22
N GLN A 52 9.63 3.55 -2.66
CA GLN A 52 10.42 4.47 -3.48
C GLN A 52 9.73 4.78 -4.82
N GLN A 53 9.15 3.76 -5.46
CA GLN A 53 8.42 3.89 -6.71
C GLN A 53 7.14 4.74 -6.54
N LEU A 54 6.43 4.53 -5.43
CA LEU A 54 5.25 5.29 -5.07
C LEU A 54 5.60 6.75 -4.77
N GLN A 55 6.74 7.01 -4.13
CA GLN A 55 7.23 8.35 -3.84
C GLN A 55 7.69 9.11 -5.09
N SER A 56 8.30 8.43 -6.07
CA SER A 56 8.59 9.01 -7.38
C SER A 56 7.32 9.39 -8.13
N THR A 57 6.31 8.50 -8.10
CA THR A 57 5.00 8.74 -8.73
C THR A 57 4.27 9.90 -8.05
N SER A 58 4.32 9.96 -6.72
CA SER A 58 3.73 11.05 -5.95
C SER A 58 4.39 12.39 -6.23
N ASN A 59 5.73 12.47 -6.34
CA ASN A 59 6.41 13.69 -6.77
C ASN A 59 5.99 14.14 -8.17
N GLN A 60 5.84 13.19 -9.11
CA GLN A 60 5.43 13.49 -10.47
C GLN A 60 3.96 13.99 -10.53
N LEU A 61 3.08 13.40 -9.71
CA LEU A 61 1.70 13.85 -9.52
C LEU A 61 1.63 15.20 -8.78
N SER A 62 2.49 15.47 -7.80
CA SER A 62 2.56 16.75 -7.10
C SER A 62 2.99 17.87 -8.04
N VAL A 63 3.95 17.62 -8.93
CA VAL A 63 4.34 18.58 -9.99
C VAL A 63 3.16 18.85 -10.94
N GLN A 64 2.35 17.85 -11.25
CA GLN A 64 1.13 18.00 -12.07
C GLN A 64 -0.03 18.66 -11.31
N ALA A 65 -0.15 18.47 -9.99
CA ALA A 65 -1.16 19.14 -9.17
C ALA A 65 -0.89 20.64 -9.02
N VAL A 66 0.39 21.04 -8.95
CA VAL A 66 0.81 22.45 -8.91
C VAL A 66 0.52 23.18 -10.23
N THR A 67 0.35 22.46 -11.36
CA THR A 67 -0.07 23.06 -12.65
C THR A 67 -1.56 23.43 -12.73
N GLY A 68 -2.34 23.17 -11.67
CA GLY A 68 -3.69 23.70 -11.50
C GLY A 68 -4.77 22.90 -12.23
N ASN A 69 -5.42 21.98 -11.52
CA ASN A 69 -6.61 21.28 -11.99
C ASN A 69 -7.79 21.51 -11.01
N LEU A 70 -8.91 22.01 -11.53
CA LEU A 70 -10.07 22.53 -10.78
C LEU A 70 -10.94 21.43 -10.13
N ASP A 71 -10.66 20.15 -10.43
CA ASP A 71 -11.38 18.97 -9.92
C ASP A 71 -11.14 18.64 -8.43
N ASP A 72 -10.03 19.10 -7.84
CA ASP A 72 -9.60 18.63 -6.52
C ASP A 72 -10.38 19.24 -5.33
N ILE A 73 -11.03 20.40 -5.50
CA ILE A 73 -11.78 21.04 -4.40
C ILE A 73 -13.00 20.18 -3.98
N HIS A 74 -13.70 19.55 -4.92
CA HIS A 74 -14.81 18.64 -4.60
C HIS A 74 -14.31 17.38 -3.88
N ASN A 75 -13.21 16.80 -4.35
CA ASN A 75 -12.60 15.62 -3.72
C ASN A 75 -12.08 15.92 -2.31
N ALA A 76 -11.47 17.09 -2.09
CA ALA A 76 -11.02 17.53 -0.78
C ALA A 76 -12.20 17.69 0.21
N THR A 77 -13.32 18.25 -0.24
CA THR A 77 -14.52 18.43 0.60
C THR A 77 -15.21 17.11 0.93
N ILE A 78 -15.27 16.18 -0.03
CA ILE A 78 -15.80 14.82 0.18
C ILE A 78 -14.90 14.05 1.14
N ALA A 79 -13.57 14.13 0.96
CA ALA A 79 -12.59 13.50 1.85
C ALA A 79 -12.69 14.04 3.28
N ALA A 80 -12.82 15.36 3.44
CA ALA A 80 -13.01 16.01 4.73
C ALA A 80 -14.29 15.53 5.44
N THR A 81 -15.41 15.48 4.71
CA THR A 81 -16.69 14.97 5.23
C THR A 81 -16.58 13.51 5.68
N ARG A 82 -15.94 12.65 4.86
CA ARG A 82 -15.74 11.23 5.19
C ARG A 82 -14.83 11.06 6.41
N ALA A 83 -13.77 11.86 6.52
CA ALA A 83 -12.87 11.85 7.67
C ALA A 83 -13.61 12.24 8.95
N GLN A 84 -14.48 13.25 8.90
CA GLN A 84 -15.26 13.70 10.04
C GLN A 84 -16.22 12.61 10.55
N VAL A 85 -16.99 11.98 9.65
CA VAL A 85 -17.88 10.85 10.01
C VAL A 85 -17.09 9.67 10.58
N THR A 86 -15.93 9.37 10.02
CA THR A 86 -15.07 8.27 10.50
C THR A 86 -14.57 8.55 11.92
N LEU A 87 -14.21 9.80 12.22
CA LEU A 87 -13.76 10.21 13.54
C LEU A 87 -14.89 10.11 14.58
N GLU A 88 -16.10 10.52 14.23
CA GLU A 88 -17.29 10.37 15.09
C GLU A 88 -17.60 8.90 15.39
N LEU A 89 -17.51 8.04 14.36
CA LEU A 89 -17.67 6.60 14.54
C LEU A 89 -16.58 6.03 15.45
N ALA A 90 -15.32 6.40 15.24
CA ALA A 90 -14.21 5.96 16.08
C ALA A 90 -14.37 6.39 17.54
N ALA A 91 -14.82 7.63 17.79
CA ALA A 91 -15.14 8.11 19.12
C ALA A 91 -16.27 7.30 19.78
N THR A 92 -17.31 6.98 19.02
CA THR A 92 -18.43 6.15 19.49
C THR A 92 -17.99 4.74 19.88
N VAL A 93 -17.18 4.10 19.03
CA VAL A 93 -16.61 2.77 19.30
C VAL A 93 -15.70 2.80 20.51
N ARG A 94 -14.84 3.82 20.64
CA ARG A 94 -13.98 4.02 21.82
C ARG A 94 -14.81 4.11 23.10
N ASN A 95 -15.85 4.94 23.09
CA ASN A 95 -16.71 5.12 24.26
C ASN A 95 -17.41 3.80 24.64
N LYS A 96 -17.99 3.08 23.66
CA LYS A 96 -18.60 1.77 23.90
C LYS A 96 -17.62 0.72 24.39
N GLY A 97 -16.38 0.74 23.90
CA GLY A 97 -15.31 -0.13 24.39
C GLY A 97 -14.95 0.13 25.85
N VAL A 98 -14.87 1.40 26.25
CA VAL A 98 -14.64 1.79 27.65
C VAL A 98 -15.82 1.39 28.53
N ASP A 99 -17.05 1.62 28.09
CA ASP A 99 -18.26 1.20 28.82
C ASP A 99 -18.27 -0.32 29.03
N ALA A 100 -17.99 -1.09 27.98
CA ALA A 100 -17.94 -2.56 28.05
C ALA A 100 -16.84 -3.05 29.01
N PHE A 101 -15.66 -2.42 29.00
CA PHE A 101 -14.57 -2.74 29.91
C PHE A 101 -14.96 -2.47 31.38
N ASN A 102 -15.56 -1.31 31.65
CA ASN A 102 -16.04 -0.96 32.98
C ASN A 102 -17.12 -1.94 33.47
N GLU A 103 -18.05 -2.36 32.61
CA GLU A 103 -19.08 -3.33 32.99
C GLU A 103 -18.47 -4.71 33.32
N ILE A 104 -17.48 -5.16 32.54
CA ILE A 104 -16.74 -6.40 32.82
C ILE A 104 -16.02 -6.32 34.18
N MET A 105 -15.37 -5.20 34.49
CA MET A 105 -14.72 -4.99 35.79
C MET A 105 -15.73 -5.03 36.95
N ARG A 106 -16.95 -4.53 36.72
CA ARG A 106 -18.01 -4.52 37.72
C ARG A 106 -18.68 -5.88 37.92
N MET A 107 -18.69 -6.74 36.89
CA MET A 107 -19.17 -8.12 36.99
C MET A 107 -18.16 -9.09 37.61
N GLN A 108 -16.86 -8.79 37.53
CA GLN A 108 -15.78 -9.65 38.08
C GLN A 108 -15.31 -9.24 39.48
N GLY A 109 -15.72 -8.06 39.96
CA GLY A 109 -15.46 -7.57 41.32
C GLY A 109 -16.55 -7.94 42.31
#